data_AF-A0A0R3SYU2-F1
#
_entry.id   AF-A0A0R3SYU2-F1
#
_cell.length_a   1.000
_cell.length_b   1.000
_cell.length_c   1.000
_cell.angle_alpha   90.00
_cell.angle_beta   90.00
_cell.angle_gamma   90.00
#
_symmetry.space_group_name_H-M   'P 1'
#
loop_
_entity.id
_entity.type
_entity.pdbx_description
1 polymer ?
#
loop_
_entity_poly.entity_id
_entity_poly.type
_entity_poly.pdbx_seq_one_letter_code
_entity_poly.pdbx_strand_id
1 'polypeptide(L)'
;MNSISEEIESTSEEEVENSFTKIISALISFQSPCEIPGLTVDLNRDEWRVVEQLGIIGDKFNEIHGQDIEKLLCVFPVTYKTSDVLCKIFCGLFDSENFSWGRIITFIFFGVRLFCRSIGNYLTALKDLCIEIVNSLKALFARGAFTWIANHGGWDL
;
A
#
# COMPACT_ATOMS: atom_id res chain seq x y z
N MET A 1 -36.66 8.49 23.42
CA MET A 1 -35.71 7.49 22.88
C MET A 1 -35.04 8.14 21.69
N ASN A 2 -33.86 8.74 21.89
CA ASN A 2 -33.08 9.29 20.78
C ASN A 2 -32.25 8.13 20.20
N SER A 3 -32.66 7.61 19.04
CA SER A 3 -31.73 6.91 18.16
C SER A 3 -31.04 7.98 17.34
N ILE A 4 -29.87 8.43 17.81
CA ILE A 4 -28.91 9.08 16.94
C ILE A 4 -28.28 7.91 16.17
N SER A 5 -28.86 7.60 15.01
CA SER A 5 -28.10 6.94 13.96
C SER A 5 -27.01 7.93 13.59
N GLU A 6 -25.80 7.72 14.11
CA GLU A 6 -24.59 8.34 13.56
C GLU A 6 -24.59 7.98 12.08
N GLU A 7 -24.99 8.92 11.23
CA GLU A 7 -24.70 8.87 9.81
C GLU A 7 -23.17 8.87 9.73
N ILE A 8 -22.58 7.68 9.59
CA ILE A 8 -21.19 7.57 9.19
C ILE A 8 -21.13 8.27 7.85
N GLU A 9 -20.48 9.43 7.82
CA GLU A 9 -20.24 10.20 6.62
C GLU A 9 -19.60 9.24 5.60
N SER A 10 -20.35 8.87 4.56
CA SER A 10 -19.91 7.83 3.65
C SER A 10 -18.73 8.37 2.84
N THR A 11 -17.52 7.89 3.11
CA THR A 11 -16.36 8.20 2.28
C THR A 11 -16.59 7.66 0.87
N SER A 12 -16.42 8.51 -0.14
CA SER A 12 -16.56 8.09 -1.53
C SER A 12 -15.34 7.27 -1.99
N GLU A 13 -15.55 6.39 -2.98
CA GLU A 13 -14.45 5.66 -3.62
C GLU A 13 -13.40 6.60 -4.22
N GLU A 14 -13.86 7.72 -4.81
CA GLU A 14 -12.98 8.74 -5.39
C GLU A 14 -12.08 9.39 -4.33
N GLU A 15 -12.60 9.68 -3.13
CA GLU A 15 -11.79 10.22 -2.02
C GLU A 15 -10.74 9.21 -1.54
N VAL A 16 -11.11 7.93 -1.43
CA VAL A 16 -10.18 6.84 -1.08
C VAL A 16 -9.08 6.72 -2.13
N GLU A 17 -9.43 6.74 -3.42
CA GLU A 17 -8.49 6.62 -4.53
C GLU A 17 -7.55 7.84 -4.63
N ASN A 18 -8.09 9.05 -4.43
CA ASN A 18 -7.33 10.30 -4.52
C ASN A 18 -6.25 10.40 -3.44
N SER A 19 -6.55 9.91 -2.24
CA SER A 19 -5.61 9.88 -1.11
C SER A 19 -4.59 8.75 -1.22
N PHE A 20 -4.93 7.62 -1.88
CA PHE A 20 -4.08 6.44 -1.99
C PHE A 20 -2.65 6.72 -2.48
N THR A 21 -2.52 7.44 -3.60
CA THR A 21 -1.20 7.66 -4.23
C THR A 21 -0.25 8.38 -3.28
N LYS A 22 -0.76 9.36 -2.54
CA LYS A 22 0.02 10.13 -1.57
C LYS A 22 0.38 9.27 -0.36
N ILE A 23 -0.60 8.59 0.23
CA ILE A 23 -0.41 7.72 1.40
C ILE A 23 0.67 6.67 1.11
N ILE A 24 0.56 5.95 -0.01
CA ILE A 24 1.51 4.88 -0.34
C ILE A 24 2.90 5.44 -0.70
N SER A 25 2.98 6.56 -1.42
CA SER A 25 4.28 7.19 -1.72
C SER A 25 4.99 7.63 -0.44
N ALA A 26 4.25 8.22 0.51
CA ALA A 26 4.79 8.62 1.79
C ALA A 26 5.19 7.41 2.65
N LEU A 27 4.38 6.35 2.67
CA LEU A 27 4.70 5.11 3.38
C LEU A 27 5.97 4.46 2.84
N ILE A 28 6.13 4.39 1.51
CA ILE A 28 7.37 3.90 0.88
C ILE A 28 8.56 4.76 1.32
N SER A 29 8.43 6.09 1.27
CA SER A 29 9.48 7.01 1.73
C SER A 29 9.82 6.79 3.21
N PHE A 30 8.81 6.61 4.06
CA PHE A 30 8.94 6.41 5.50
C PHE A 30 9.65 5.09 5.85
N GLN A 31 9.36 4.01 5.13
CA GLN A 31 9.93 2.68 5.39
C GLN A 31 11.16 2.35 4.51
N SER A 32 11.54 3.26 3.61
CA SER A 32 12.71 3.08 2.75
C SER A 32 13.99 3.19 3.59
N PRO A 33 15.00 2.32 3.34
CA PRO A 33 16.30 2.41 4.01
C PRO A 33 17.14 3.62 3.56
N CYS A 34 16.72 4.33 2.51
CA CYS A 34 17.38 5.52 2.00
C CYS A 34 16.37 6.59 1.57
N GLU A 35 16.81 7.84 1.56
CA GLU A 35 16.05 8.94 0.97
C GLU A 35 15.75 8.66 -0.51
N ILE A 36 14.57 9.05 -0.98
CA ILE A 36 14.15 8.94 -2.38
C ILE A 36 14.25 10.34 -3.01
N PRO A 37 15.32 10.66 -3.77
CA PRO A 37 15.55 12.01 -4.27
C PRO A 37 14.40 12.51 -5.15
N GLY A 38 13.94 13.73 -4.88
CA GLY A 38 12.88 14.39 -5.66
C GLY A 38 11.48 13.82 -5.45
N LEU A 39 11.27 12.93 -4.49
CA LEU A 39 9.94 12.53 -4.03
C LEU A 39 9.47 13.52 -2.96
N THR A 40 8.48 14.34 -3.31
CA THR A 40 7.79 15.24 -2.39
C THR A 40 6.34 14.82 -2.27
N VAL A 41 5.87 14.57 -1.05
CA VAL A 41 4.48 14.19 -0.79
C VAL A 41 3.85 15.23 0.13
N ASP A 42 2.77 15.85 -0.34
CA ASP A 42 1.98 16.80 0.44
C ASP A 42 0.75 16.07 1.00
N LEU A 43 0.79 15.79 2.29
CA LEU A 43 -0.25 15.08 3.03
C LEU A 43 -1.01 16.05 3.93
N ASN A 44 -2.33 15.92 3.95
CA ASN A 44 -3.15 16.55 4.98
C ASN A 44 -3.00 15.80 6.33
N ARG A 45 -3.65 16.31 7.38
CA ARG A 45 -3.55 15.74 8.73
C ARG A 45 -4.00 14.28 8.80
N ASP A 46 -5.10 13.94 8.15
CA ASP A 46 -5.69 12.61 8.22
C ASP A 46 -4.86 11.63 7.40
N GLU A 47 -4.39 12.02 6.21
CA GLU A 47 -3.45 11.24 5.41
C GLU A 47 -2.15 10.96 6.18
N TRP A 48 -1.62 11.94 6.92
CA TRP A 48 -0.46 11.75 7.82
C TRP A 48 -0.72 10.71 8.91
N ARG A 49 -1.89 10.76 9.55
CA ARG A 49 -2.29 9.79 10.58
C ARG A 49 -2.32 8.38 10.00
N VAL A 50 -2.88 8.22 8.80
CA VAL A 50 -2.93 6.92 8.11
C VAL A 50 -1.53 6.39 7.82
N VAL A 51 -0.63 7.23 7.30
CA VAL A 51 0.76 6.85 7.03
C VAL A 51 1.47 6.41 8.31
N GLU A 52 1.28 7.12 9.42
CA GLU A 52 1.87 6.75 10.71
C GLU A 52 1.34 5.41 11.23
N GLN A 53 0.02 5.20 11.19
CA GLN A 53 -0.58 3.92 11.61
C GLN A 53 -0.10 2.77 10.74
N LEU A 54 -0.09 2.93 9.41
CA LEU A 54 0.46 1.94 8.50
C LEU A 54 1.95 1.70 8.76
N GLY A 55 2.74 2.74 9.05
CA GLY A 55 4.15 2.59 9.45
C GLY A 55 4.29 1.67 10.67
N ILE A 56 3.55 1.96 11.74
CA ILE A 56 3.57 1.17 12.99
C ILE A 56 3.12 -0.28 12.77
N ILE A 57 2.04 -0.49 12.01
CA ILE A 57 1.55 -1.83 11.66
C ILE A 57 2.61 -2.56 10.83
N GLY A 58 3.23 -1.86 9.89
CA GLY A 58 4.26 -2.40 9.00
C GLY A 58 5.52 -2.82 9.72
N ASP A 59 5.96 -2.05 10.72
CA ASP A 59 7.11 -2.40 11.54
C ASP A 59 6.84 -3.67 12.33
N LYS A 60 5.68 -3.77 13.00
CA LYS A 60 5.25 -5.00 13.70
C LYS A 60 5.09 -6.18 12.76
N PHE A 61 4.50 -5.96 11.59
CA PHE A 61 4.35 -6.99 10.57
C PHE A 61 5.71 -7.48 10.06
N ASN A 62 6.67 -6.58 9.87
CA ASN A 62 8.02 -6.89 9.46
C ASN A 62 8.81 -7.63 10.55
N GLU A 63 8.64 -7.28 11.83
CA GLU A 63 9.24 -8.01 12.96
C GLU A 63 8.82 -9.49 12.98
N ILE A 64 7.54 -9.76 12.71
CA ILE A 64 6.97 -11.11 12.82
C ILE A 64 7.14 -11.89 11.50
N HIS A 65 6.91 -11.25 10.35
CA HIS A 65 6.76 -11.91 9.05
C HIS A 65 7.75 -11.44 7.98
N GLY A 66 8.60 -10.46 8.26
CA GLY A 66 9.48 -9.82 7.27
C GLY A 66 10.39 -10.81 6.55
N GLN A 67 10.95 -11.80 7.26
CA GLN A 67 11.78 -12.84 6.65
C GLN A 67 11.00 -13.74 5.69
N ASP A 68 9.75 -14.08 6.02
CA ASP A 68 8.95 -14.96 5.18
C ASP A 68 8.45 -14.23 3.93
N ILE A 69 8.11 -12.95 4.06
CA ILE A 69 7.82 -12.08 2.93
C ILE A 69 9.04 -11.98 2.00
N GLU A 70 10.23 -11.79 2.55
CA GLU A 70 11.46 -11.72 1.76
C GLU A 70 11.71 -13.04 1.00
N LYS A 71 11.48 -14.19 1.65
CA LYS A 71 11.57 -15.51 1.00
C LYS A 71 10.54 -15.66 -0.13
N LEU A 72 9.31 -15.20 0.08
CA LEU A 72 8.28 -15.24 -0.96
C LEU A 72 8.64 -14.33 -2.14
N LEU A 73 9.17 -13.15 -1.87
CA LEU A 73 9.67 -12.25 -2.90
C LEU A 73 10.89 -12.82 -3.64
N CYS A 74 11.73 -13.61 -2.98
CA CYS A 74 12.85 -14.35 -3.59
C CYS A 74 12.44 -15.38 -4.64
N VAL A 75 11.21 -15.89 -4.61
CA VAL A 75 10.72 -16.84 -5.63
C VAL A 75 10.59 -16.15 -7.00
N PHE A 76 10.42 -14.83 -7.02
CA PHE A 76 10.35 -14.08 -8.26
C PHE A 76 11.76 -13.73 -8.77
N PRO A 77 12.09 -14.07 -10.03
CA PRO A 77 13.35 -13.65 -10.63
C PRO A 77 13.49 -12.14 -10.61
N VAL A 78 14.69 -11.64 -10.39
CA VAL A 78 15.00 -10.19 -10.36
C VAL A 78 14.67 -9.50 -11.70
N THR A 79 14.56 -10.28 -12.79
CA THR A 79 14.19 -9.81 -14.12
C THR A 79 12.68 -9.60 -14.30
N TYR A 80 11.85 -10.01 -13.35
CA TYR A 80 10.41 -9.77 -13.43
C TYR A 80 10.11 -8.29 -13.22
N LYS A 81 9.14 -7.76 -13.99
CA LYS A 81 8.63 -6.42 -13.75
C LYS A 81 7.93 -6.38 -12.40
N THR A 82 8.07 -5.27 -11.68
CA THR A 82 7.47 -5.17 -10.33
C THR A 82 5.95 -5.31 -10.38
N SER A 83 5.32 -4.77 -11.44
CA SER A 83 3.89 -4.91 -11.71
C SER A 83 3.43 -6.36 -11.88
N ASP A 84 4.21 -7.22 -12.54
CA ASP A 84 3.89 -8.65 -12.72
C ASP A 84 3.94 -9.39 -11.38
N VAL A 85 4.92 -9.07 -10.54
CA VAL A 85 5.04 -9.63 -9.19
C VAL A 85 3.84 -9.22 -8.34
N LEU A 86 3.49 -7.93 -8.33
CA LEU A 86 2.33 -7.40 -7.61
C LEU A 86 1.02 -8.04 -8.08
N CYS A 87 0.85 -8.22 -9.38
CA CYS A 87 -0.35 -8.87 -9.94
C CYS A 87 -0.49 -10.31 -9.42
N LYS A 88 0.60 -11.09 -9.39
CA LYS A 88 0.58 -12.45 -8.85
C LYS A 88 0.25 -12.50 -7.36
N ILE A 89 0.82 -11.60 -6.57
CA ILE A 89 0.52 -11.51 -5.13
C ILE A 89 -0.93 -11.11 -4.92
N PHE A 90 -1.43 -10.12 -5.67
CA PHE A 90 -2.83 -9.69 -5.62
C PHE A 90 -3.79 -10.84 -5.90
N CYS A 91 -3.59 -11.58 -6.99
CA CYS A 91 -4.42 -12.74 -7.32
C CYS A 91 -4.39 -13.83 -6.24
N GLY A 92 -3.25 -14.02 -5.57
CA GLY A 92 -3.15 -14.98 -4.47
C GLY A 92 -3.83 -14.53 -3.18
N LEU A 93 -3.82 -13.23 -2.87
CA LEU A 93 -4.41 -12.67 -1.64
C LEU A 93 -5.92 -12.44 -1.75
N PHE A 94 -6.39 -12.03 -2.92
CA PHE A 94 -7.77 -11.60 -3.15
C PHE A 94 -8.54 -12.55 -4.08
N ASP A 95 -8.24 -13.84 -3.99
CA ASP A 95 -9.05 -14.85 -4.68
C ASP A 95 -10.53 -14.68 -4.30
N SER A 96 -11.39 -14.68 -5.31
CA SER A 96 -12.84 -14.45 -5.20
C SER A 96 -13.24 -13.10 -4.57
N GLU A 97 -12.46 -12.03 -4.78
CA GLU A 97 -12.78 -10.66 -4.31
C GLU A 97 -12.98 -10.53 -2.79
N ASN A 98 -12.37 -11.43 -2.02
CA ASN A 98 -12.47 -11.42 -0.57
C ASN A 98 -11.48 -10.40 0.02
N PHE A 99 -11.95 -9.16 0.16
CA PHE A 99 -11.23 -8.05 0.74
C PHE A 99 -11.41 -7.99 2.27
N SER A 100 -10.32 -7.66 2.96
CA SER A 100 -10.32 -7.33 4.38
C SER A 100 -9.15 -6.40 4.67
N TRP A 101 -9.23 -5.62 5.75
CA TRP A 101 -8.13 -4.75 6.16
C TRP A 101 -6.80 -5.50 6.27
N GLY A 102 -6.79 -6.69 6.88
CA GLY A 102 -5.57 -7.51 6.98
C GLY A 102 -4.95 -7.88 5.64
N ARG A 103 -5.77 -8.23 4.63
CA ARG A 103 -5.28 -8.57 3.27
C ARG A 103 -4.82 -7.34 2.51
N ILE A 104 -5.57 -6.24 2.60
CA ILE A 104 -5.23 -4.94 2.00
C ILE A 104 -3.88 -4.45 2.53
N ILE A 105 -3.74 -4.41 3.85
CA ILE A 105 -2.52 -3.98 4.54
C ILE A 105 -1.35 -4.90 4.18
N THR A 106 -1.57 -6.22 4.20
CA THR A 106 -0.54 -7.21 3.78
C THR A 106 -0.07 -6.94 2.35
N PHE A 107 -0.99 -6.68 1.43
CA PHE A 107 -0.65 -6.41 0.03
C PHE A 107 0.12 -5.09 -0.15
N ILE A 108 -0.24 -4.04 0.60
CA ILE A 108 0.52 -2.78 0.64
C ILE A 108 1.96 -3.06 1.10
N PHE A 109 2.16 -3.83 2.16
CA PHE A 109 3.51 -4.15 2.63
C PHE A 109 4.31 -5.01 1.66
N PHE A 110 3.68 -5.91 0.92
CA PHE A 110 4.36 -6.58 -0.19
C PHE A 110 4.89 -5.57 -1.22
N GLY A 111 4.12 -4.52 -1.53
CA GLY A 111 4.58 -3.43 -2.40
C GLY A 111 5.75 -2.65 -1.84
N VAL A 112 5.69 -2.24 -0.57
CA VAL A 112 6.79 -1.53 0.10
C VAL A 112 8.06 -2.41 0.15
N ARG A 113 7.92 -3.69 0.50
CA ARG A 113 9.06 -4.62 0.55
C ARG A 113 9.65 -4.89 -0.83
N LEU A 114 8.81 -4.99 -1.86
CA LEU A 114 9.26 -5.10 -3.25
C LEU A 114 10.04 -3.86 -3.69
N PHE A 115 9.62 -2.66 -3.28
CA PHE A 115 10.39 -1.44 -3.47
C PHE A 115 11.77 -1.57 -2.83
N CYS A 116 11.83 -1.84 -1.52
CA CYS A 116 13.09 -1.92 -0.77
C CYS A 116 14.06 -2.95 -1.35
N ARG A 117 13.55 -4.12 -1.76
CA ARG A 117 14.33 -5.17 -2.44
C ARG A 117 14.90 -4.71 -3.79
N SER A 118 14.16 -3.86 -4.50
CA SER A 118 14.51 -3.40 -5.84
C SER A 118 15.50 -2.23 -5.85
N ILE A 119 15.65 -1.49 -4.75
CA ILE A 119 16.55 -0.32 -4.63
C ILE A 119 17.96 -0.60 -5.18
N GLY A 120 18.54 -1.77 -4.86
CA GLY A 120 19.89 -2.14 -5.29
C GLY A 120 20.10 -2.20 -6.81
N ASN A 121 19.02 -2.34 -7.59
CA ASN A 121 19.05 -2.35 -9.05
C ASN A 121 18.74 -0.98 -9.69
N TYR A 122 18.28 0.00 -8.89
CA TYR A 122 17.67 1.26 -9.36
C TYR A 122 18.23 2.51 -8.67
N LEU A 123 19.48 2.49 -8.17
CA LEU A 123 20.05 3.59 -7.37
C LEU A 123 19.94 4.99 -8.02
N THR A 124 19.86 5.09 -9.35
CA THR A 124 19.71 6.35 -10.08
C THR A 124 18.26 6.70 -10.48
N ALA A 125 17.30 5.82 -10.24
CA ALA A 125 15.90 5.93 -10.69
C ALA A 125 14.89 5.55 -9.59
N LEU A 126 15.23 5.76 -8.32
CA LEU A 126 14.38 5.37 -7.17
C LEU A 126 12.99 6.01 -7.20
N LYS A 127 12.89 7.27 -7.65
CA LYS A 127 11.61 7.95 -7.81
C LYS A 127 10.73 7.26 -8.85
N ASP A 128 11.29 6.86 -9.98
CA ASP A 128 10.55 6.19 -11.05
C ASP A 128 10.07 4.81 -10.59
N LEU A 129 10.90 4.08 -9.85
CA LEU A 129 10.53 2.81 -9.21
C LEU A 129 9.37 3.00 -8.20
N CYS A 130 9.43 4.06 -7.37
CA CYS A 130 8.35 4.39 -6.45
C CYS A 130 7.04 4.64 -7.21
N ILE A 131 7.09 5.44 -8.29
CA ILE A 131 5.94 5.74 -9.14
C ILE A 131 5.39 4.45 -9.79
N GLU A 132 6.26 3.58 -10.31
CA GLU A 132 5.86 2.29 -10.91
C GLU A 132 5.08 1.42 -9.91
N ILE A 133 5.62 1.26 -8.69
CA ILE A 133 5.00 0.44 -7.66
C ILE A 133 3.67 1.04 -7.20
N VAL A 134 3.64 2.35 -6.93
CA VAL A 134 2.40 3.03 -6.49
C VAL A 134 1.31 2.93 -7.56
N ASN A 135 1.63 3.17 -8.82
CA ASN A 135 0.67 3.05 -9.92
C ASN A 135 0.20 1.60 -10.12
N SER A 136 1.10 0.63 -9.96
CA SER A 136 0.75 -0.79 -10.07
C SER A 136 -0.20 -1.23 -8.95
N LEU A 137 0.10 -0.81 -7.70
CA LEU A 137 -0.80 -1.04 -6.57
C LEU A 137 -2.15 -0.37 -6.81
N LYS A 138 -2.17 0.89 -7.25
CA LYS A 138 -3.39 1.65 -7.54
C LYS A 138 -4.27 0.93 -8.57
N ALA A 139 -3.67 0.49 -9.67
CA ALA A 139 -4.38 -0.24 -10.74
C ALA A 139 -4.96 -1.58 -10.27
N LEU A 140 -4.31 -2.25 -9.31
CA LEU A 140 -4.81 -3.49 -8.71
C LEU A 140 -5.92 -3.22 -7.68
N PHE A 141 -5.77 -2.18 -6.87
CA PHE A 141 -6.81 -1.75 -5.92
C PHE A 141 -8.10 -1.29 -6.61
N ALA A 142 -8.01 -0.71 -7.80
CA ALA A 142 -9.15 -0.34 -8.63
C ALA A 142 -10.03 -1.54 -9.04
N ARG A 143 -9.62 -2.77 -8.77
CA ARG A 143 -10.42 -3.99 -8.98
C ARG A 143 -11.37 -4.31 -7.80
N GLY A 144 -11.78 -3.29 -7.04
CA GLY A 144 -12.77 -3.41 -5.98
C GLY A 144 -12.27 -3.17 -4.56
N ALA A 145 -10.95 -3.03 -4.34
CA ALA A 145 -10.42 -2.71 -3.01
C ALA A 145 -10.79 -1.29 -2.59
N PHE A 146 -10.79 -0.32 -3.52
CA PHE A 146 -11.22 1.06 -3.21
C PHE A 146 -12.70 1.13 -2.82
N THR A 147 -13.57 0.47 -3.60
CA THR A 147 -14.99 0.33 -3.24
C THR A 147 -15.17 -0.30 -1.87
N TRP A 148 -14.41 -1.37 -1.57
CA TRP A 148 -14.47 -2.02 -0.28
C TRP A 148 -14.05 -1.08 0.86
N ILE A 149 -12.93 -0.36 0.72
CA ILE A 149 -12.43 0.59 1.72
C ILE A 149 -13.44 1.72 1.96
N ALA A 150 -14.01 2.29 0.89
CA ALA A 150 -15.05 3.32 0.98
C ALA A 150 -16.26 2.84 1.80
N ASN A 151 -16.74 1.62 1.52
CA ASN A 151 -17.84 1.00 2.26
C ASN A 151 -17.53 0.67 3.73
N HIS A 152 -16.26 0.77 4.15
CA HIS A 152 -15.81 0.51 5.52
C HIS A 152 -15.25 1.76 6.21
N GLY A 153 -15.66 2.96 5.75
CA GLY A 153 -15.31 4.24 6.40
C GLY A 153 -14.01 4.88 5.91
N GLY A 154 -13.55 4.50 4.71
CA GLY A 154 -12.34 5.08 4.13
C GLY A 154 -11.06 4.58 4.81
N TRP A 155 -10.03 5.43 4.87
CA TRP A 155 -8.72 5.08 5.43
C TRP A 155 -8.65 5.18 6.96
N ASP A 156 -9.76 5.41 7.66
CA ASP A 156 -9.79 5.51 9.12
C ASP A 156 -9.54 4.14 9.79
N LEU A 157 -8.25 3.81 9.91
CA LEU A 157 -7.66 2.63 10.55
C LEU A 157 -7.52 2.77 12.07
#